data_AF-A0AAN9XZC4-F1
#
_entry.id   AF-A0AAN9XZC4-F1
#
_cell.length_a   1.000
_cell.length_b   1.000
_cell.length_c   1.000
_cell.angle_alpha   90.00
_cell.angle_beta   90.00
_cell.angle_gamma   90.00
#
_symmetry.space_group_name_H-M   'P 1'
#
loop_
_entity.id
_entity.type
_entity.pdbx_description
1 polymer ?
#
loop_
_entity_poly.entity_id
_entity_poly.type
_entity_poly.pdbx_seq_one_letter_code
_entity_poly.pdbx_strand_id
1 'polypeptide(L)'
;MEKIGRNMIYCDTDSVIYSIPNGQVNPIEYGELLGEWTNELSGDDYINKWLATGPKSYHFQTRDGKKVTKVKGFTLHHKNSQVINAETMERLIDGDIHSVAVQDFQIICDKTTRQLTSRTDKPKTLRFNFDKRVIIDNYDTVPYGYRSL
;
A
#
# COMPACT_ATOMS: atom_id res chain seq x y z
N MET A 1 11.55 -0.43 15.49
CA MET A 1 11.07 0.84 14.89
C MET A 1 11.86 2.06 15.33
N GLU A 2 12.26 2.18 16.61
CA GLU A 2 13.05 3.34 17.08
C GLU A 2 14.35 3.56 16.30
N LYS A 3 15.05 2.48 15.90
CA LYS A 3 16.27 2.57 15.07
C LYS A 3 16.05 3.21 13.68
N ILE A 4 14.87 3.06 13.09
CA ILE A 4 14.52 3.63 11.78
C ILE A 4 14.06 5.09 11.95
N GLY A 5 13.33 5.37 13.02
CA GLY A 5 12.88 6.71 13.37
C GLY A 5 12.06 7.38 12.27
N ARG A 6 12.51 8.56 11.83
CA ARG A 6 11.82 9.38 10.82
C ARG A 6 11.85 8.80 9.40
N ASN A 7 12.78 7.88 9.11
CA ASN A 7 12.91 7.32 7.76
C ASN A 7 11.87 6.22 7.47
N MET A 8 11.01 5.90 8.43
CA MET A 8 9.95 4.91 8.26
C MET A 8 8.81 5.48 7.41
N ILE A 9 8.53 4.80 6.30
CA ILE A 9 7.53 5.19 5.31
C ILE A 9 6.19 4.47 5.60
N TYR A 10 6.25 3.19 5.91
CA TYR A 10 5.06 2.36 6.14
C TYR A 10 5.36 1.22 7.12
N CYS A 11 4.36 0.79 7.87
CA CYS A 11 4.46 -0.38 8.72
C CYS A 11 3.12 -1.14 8.78
N ASP A 12 3.19 -2.46 8.70
CA ASP A 12 2.11 -3.39 8.99
C ASP A 12 2.55 -4.33 10.14
N THR A 13 1.76 -5.36 10.39
CA THR A 13 1.89 -6.34 11.48
C THR A 13 3.32 -6.85 11.69
N ASP A 14 4.01 -7.22 10.60
CA ASP A 14 5.30 -7.90 10.59
C ASP A 14 6.26 -7.36 9.52
N SER A 15 5.90 -6.25 8.86
CA SER A 15 6.68 -5.64 7.79
C SER A 15 6.83 -4.14 7.98
N VAL A 16 7.98 -3.61 7.54
CA VAL A 16 8.30 -2.19 7.58
C VAL A 16 8.94 -1.78 6.27
N ILE A 17 8.53 -0.63 5.75
CA ILE A 17 9.12 0.03 4.60
C ILE A 17 9.78 1.31 5.10
N TYR A 18 11.04 1.50 4.74
CA TYR A 18 11.82 2.65 5.17
C TYR A 18 12.79 3.08 4.07
N SER A 19 13.21 4.34 4.15
CA SER A 19 14.26 4.88 3.30
C SER A 19 15.63 4.80 4.00
N ILE A 20 16.69 4.64 3.21
CA ILE A 20 18.06 4.77 3.68
C ILE A 20 18.64 5.98 2.93
N PRO A 21 18.91 7.10 3.61
CA PRO A 21 19.52 8.26 2.97
C PRO A 21 20.87 7.92 2.35
N ASN A 22 21.20 8.59 1.24
CA ASN A 22 22.47 8.37 0.54
C ASN A 22 23.67 8.53 1.49
N GLY A 23 24.54 7.52 1.52
CA GLY A 23 25.72 7.49 2.38
C GLY A 23 25.47 7.08 3.83
N GLN A 24 24.23 6.78 4.23
CA GLN A 24 23.95 6.17 5.53
C GLN A 24 24.01 4.65 5.45
N VAL A 25 24.44 4.05 6.55
CA VAL A 25 24.42 2.59 6.74
C VAL A 25 22.99 2.16 7.08
N ASN A 26 22.59 0.99 6.59
CA ASN A 26 21.31 0.40 6.94
C ASN A 26 21.20 0.21 8.47
N PRO A 27 20.20 0.81 9.15
CA PRO A 27 20.05 0.68 10.60
C PRO A 27 19.52 -0.69 11.05
N ILE A 28 19.09 -1.55 10.12
CA ILE A 28 18.53 -2.87 10.39
C ILE A 28 19.53 -3.96 10.00
N GLU A 29 19.79 -4.85 10.95
CA GLU A 29 20.53 -6.09 10.72
C GLU A 29 19.55 -7.17 10.24
N TYR A 30 19.91 -7.85 9.16
CA TYR A 30 19.11 -8.93 8.59
C TYR A 30 19.57 -10.29 9.10
N GLY A 31 18.64 -11.23 9.19
CA GLY A 31 18.92 -12.61 9.55
C GLY A 31 17.80 -13.59 9.16
N GLU A 32 18.05 -14.87 9.40
CA GLU A 32 17.19 -16.00 9.00
C GLU A 32 16.56 -16.72 10.21
N LEU A 33 16.85 -16.28 11.43
CA LEU A 33 16.33 -16.88 12.66
C LEU A 33 14.98 -16.27 13.05
N LEU A 34 14.24 -17.01 13.89
CA LEU A 34 12.94 -16.58 14.38
C LEU A 34 13.07 -15.27 15.17
N GLY A 35 12.36 -14.23 14.72
CA GLY A 35 12.36 -12.91 15.33
C GLY A 35 13.36 -11.93 14.72
N GLU A 36 14.18 -12.37 13.76
CA GLU A 36 15.06 -11.49 12.99
C GLU A 36 14.32 -10.82 11.83
N TRP A 37 14.87 -9.70 11.36
CA TRP A 37 14.36 -9.03 10.17
C TRP A 37 14.89 -9.74 8.92
N THR A 38 14.00 -10.10 8.01
CA THR A 38 14.40 -10.66 6.71
C THR A 38 14.17 -9.62 5.62
N ASN A 39 15.10 -9.50 4.67
CA ASN A 39 14.89 -8.68 3.48
C ASN A 39 13.98 -9.41 2.48
N GLU A 40 12.81 -8.84 2.18
CA GLU A 40 11.86 -9.40 1.20
C GLU A 40 12.26 -9.15 -0.27
N LEU A 41 13.23 -8.27 -0.51
CA LEU A 41 13.76 -7.95 -1.84
C LEU A 41 14.99 -8.81 -2.14
N SER A 42 15.17 -9.16 -3.42
CA SER A 42 16.27 -10.02 -3.86
C SER A 42 17.56 -9.22 -4.06
N GLY A 43 18.65 -9.67 -3.46
CA GLY A 43 19.99 -9.09 -3.69
C GLY A 43 20.05 -7.59 -3.34
N ASP A 44 20.56 -6.80 -4.28
CA ASP A 44 20.70 -5.34 -4.17
C ASP A 44 19.48 -4.56 -4.72
N ASP A 45 18.34 -5.23 -4.90
CA ASP A 45 17.11 -4.58 -5.33
C ASP A 45 16.54 -3.69 -4.21
N TYR A 46 15.90 -2.60 -4.61
CA TYR A 46 15.26 -1.66 -3.69
C TYR A 46 14.02 -1.06 -4.34
N ILE A 47 13.09 -0.61 -3.48
CA ILE A 47 11.88 0.08 -3.93
C ILE A 47 12.26 1.49 -4.38
N ASN A 48 11.97 1.82 -5.64
CA ASN A 48 12.19 3.15 -6.20
C ASN A 48 10.93 4.00 -6.27
N LYS A 49 9.74 3.37 -6.22
CA LYS A 49 8.45 4.05 -6.13
C LYS A 49 7.58 3.35 -5.10
N TRP A 50 7.10 4.11 -4.14
CA TRP A 50 6.16 3.65 -3.12
C TRP A 50 4.93 4.56 -3.11
N LEU A 51 3.75 3.97 -3.17
CA LEU A 51 2.48 4.67 -3.09
C LEU A 51 1.61 3.96 -2.04
N ALA A 52 0.99 4.70 -1.13
CA ALA A 52 0.04 4.15 -0.18
C ALA A 52 -1.19 5.03 -0.12
N THR A 53 -2.36 4.43 -0.33
CA THR A 53 -3.65 5.13 -0.24
C THR A 53 -4.33 4.95 1.12
N GLY A 54 -3.83 4.02 1.93
CA GLY A 54 -4.34 3.75 3.27
C GLY A 54 -3.80 2.42 3.82
N PRO A 55 -4.27 2.00 5.00
CA PRO A 55 -3.83 0.76 5.62
C PRO A 55 -4.09 -0.46 4.74
N LYS A 56 -3.03 -1.24 4.47
CA LYS A 56 -3.04 -2.44 3.61
C LYS A 56 -3.45 -2.16 2.15
N SER A 57 -3.30 -0.91 1.70
CA SER A 57 -3.59 -0.47 0.34
C SER A 57 -2.42 0.32 -0.23
N TYR A 58 -1.48 -0.38 -0.86
CA TYR A 58 -0.21 0.14 -1.37
C TYR A 58 0.16 -0.40 -2.75
N HIS A 59 1.01 0.34 -3.44
CA HIS A 59 1.68 -0.05 -4.66
C HIS A 59 3.17 0.22 -4.52
N PHE A 60 4.01 -0.69 -5.00
CA PHE A 60 5.43 -0.44 -5.11
C PHE A 60 6.01 -0.96 -6.42
N GLN A 61 7.06 -0.26 -6.85
CA GLN A 61 7.93 -0.67 -7.94
C GLN A 61 9.37 -0.77 -7.42
N THR A 62 10.05 -1.84 -7.81
CA THR A 62 11.47 -2.03 -7.49
C THR A 62 12.36 -1.61 -8.66
N ARG A 63 13.66 -1.47 -8.40
CA ARG A 63 14.67 -1.17 -9.42
C ARG A 63 14.68 -2.25 -10.49
N ASP A 64 14.55 -3.51 -10.10
CA ASP A 64 14.54 -4.65 -11.02
C ASP A 64 13.21 -4.77 -11.82
N GLY A 65 12.29 -3.84 -11.63
CA GLY A 65 11.05 -3.73 -12.41
C GLY A 65 9.87 -4.53 -11.83
N LYS A 66 10.03 -5.16 -10.66
CA LYS A 66 8.93 -5.83 -9.98
C LYS A 66 7.89 -4.78 -9.57
N LYS A 67 6.63 -4.99 -9.96
CA LYS A 67 5.50 -4.14 -9.61
C LYS A 67 4.48 -4.93 -8.84
N VAL A 68 4.06 -4.43 -7.68
CA VAL A 68 3.07 -5.07 -6.84
C VAL A 68 2.03 -4.05 -6.41
N THR A 69 0.76 -4.38 -6.61
CA THR A 69 -0.37 -3.60 -6.10
C THR A 69 -1.17 -4.46 -5.13
N LYS A 70 -1.43 -3.95 -3.94
CA LYS A 70 -2.24 -4.59 -2.90
C LYS A 70 -3.28 -3.57 -2.45
N VAL A 71 -4.57 -3.91 -2.50
CA VAL A 71 -5.63 -3.01 -2.05
C VAL A 71 -6.64 -3.77 -1.19
N LYS A 72 -6.79 -3.35 0.06
CA LYS A 72 -7.67 -4.01 1.03
C LYS A 72 -9.13 -3.90 0.60
N GLY A 73 -9.84 -5.03 0.59
CA GLY A 73 -11.28 -5.10 0.31
C GLY A 73 -11.65 -5.22 -1.18
N PHE A 74 -10.64 -5.27 -2.06
CA PHE A 74 -10.81 -5.40 -3.49
C PHE A 74 -10.14 -6.67 -4.00
N THR A 75 -10.85 -7.39 -4.87
CA THR A 75 -10.26 -8.48 -5.63
C THR A 75 -9.65 -7.93 -6.91
N LEU A 76 -8.32 -8.00 -7.05
CA LEU A 76 -7.59 -7.50 -8.20
C LEU A 76 -7.58 -8.55 -9.33
N HIS A 77 -8.75 -8.77 -9.94
CA HIS A 77 -8.82 -9.45 -11.24
C HIS A 77 -8.38 -8.51 -12.36
N HIS A 78 -8.11 -9.04 -13.55
CA HIS A 78 -7.59 -8.27 -14.69
C HIS A 78 -8.34 -6.94 -14.93
N LYS A 79 -9.68 -6.97 -14.97
CA LYS A 79 -10.51 -5.78 -15.15
C LYS A 79 -10.34 -4.75 -14.03
N ASN A 80 -10.31 -5.21 -12.77
CA ASN A 80 -10.14 -4.32 -11.62
C ASN A 80 -8.71 -3.78 -11.54
N SER A 81 -7.68 -4.55 -11.93
CA SER A 81 -6.30 -4.08 -11.98
C SER A 81 -6.03 -3.05 -13.07
N GLN A 82 -6.86 -3.00 -14.12
CA GLN A 82 -6.79 -1.92 -15.11
C GLN A 82 -7.29 -0.60 -14.52
N VAL A 83 -8.28 -0.66 -13.62
CA VAL A 83 -8.88 0.51 -12.98
C VAL A 83 -8.13 0.92 -11.71
N ILE A 84 -7.70 -0.03 -10.89
CA ILE A 84 -6.91 0.17 -9.67
C ILE A 84 -5.46 -0.18 -10.00
N ASN A 85 -4.74 0.84 -10.45
CA ASN A 85 -3.35 0.76 -10.86
C ASN A 85 -2.52 1.88 -10.22
N ALA A 86 -1.21 1.90 -10.48
CA ALA A 86 -0.29 2.89 -9.92
C ALA A 86 -0.71 4.34 -10.23
N GLU A 87 -1.12 4.62 -11.47
CA GLU A 87 -1.54 5.96 -11.92
C GLU A 87 -2.78 6.43 -11.16
N THR A 88 -3.80 5.58 -11.06
CA THR A 88 -5.01 5.92 -10.31
C THR A 88 -4.76 6.11 -8.81
N MET A 89 -3.81 5.36 -8.24
CA MET A 89 -3.40 5.54 -6.84
C MET A 89 -2.65 6.85 -6.63
N GLU A 90 -1.76 7.22 -7.56
CA GLU A 90 -1.04 8.49 -7.55
C GLU A 90 -2.01 9.67 -7.63
N ARG A 91 -2.94 9.65 -8.59
CA ARG A 91 -4.00 10.67 -8.71
C ARG A 91 -4.91 10.77 -7.47
N LEU A 92 -5.13 9.66 -6.76
CA LEU A 92 -5.87 9.67 -5.48
C LEU A 92 -5.08 10.35 -4.38
N ILE A 93 -3.75 10.17 -4.34
CA ILE A 93 -2.85 10.77 -3.36
C ILE A 93 -2.67 12.26 -3.63
N ASP A 94 -2.52 12.63 -4.90
CA ASP A 94 -2.35 14.02 -5.35
C ASP A 94 -3.63 14.85 -5.20
N GLY A 95 -4.77 14.18 -4.98
CA GLY A 95 -6.07 14.83 -4.84
C GLY A 95 -6.76 15.16 -6.16
N ASP A 96 -6.17 14.78 -7.31
CA ASP A 96 -6.76 14.95 -8.65
C ASP A 96 -8.11 14.23 -8.79
N ILE A 97 -8.25 13.09 -8.11
CA ILE A 97 -9.50 12.33 -8.03
C ILE A 97 -9.80 12.00 -6.58
N HIS A 98 -11.07 12.07 -6.20
CA HIS A 98 -11.48 11.76 -4.83
C HIS A 98 -11.78 10.28 -4.60
N SER A 99 -12.13 9.56 -5.67
CA SER A 99 -12.53 8.16 -5.54
C SER A 99 -12.47 7.40 -6.87
N VAL A 100 -12.18 6.11 -6.78
CA VAL A 100 -12.20 5.17 -7.89
C VAL A 100 -13.21 4.07 -7.61
N ALA A 101 -14.22 3.94 -8.45
CA ALA A 101 -15.23 2.88 -8.33
C ALA A 101 -14.85 1.68 -9.20
N VAL A 102 -14.95 0.48 -8.63
CA VAL A 102 -14.86 -0.77 -9.37
C VAL A 102 -16.10 -1.62 -9.13
N GLN A 103 -16.49 -2.35 -10.16
CA GLN A 103 -17.62 -3.27 -10.10
C GLN A 103 -17.08 -4.68 -9.87
N ASP A 104 -17.44 -5.24 -8.73
CA ASP A 104 -17.04 -6.59 -8.34
C ASP A 104 -18.18 -7.57 -8.65
N PHE A 105 -17.82 -8.80 -8.99
CA PHE A 105 -18.78 -9.89 -9.18
C PHE A 105 -18.46 -10.99 -8.19
N GLN A 106 -19.48 -11.49 -7.51
CA GLN A 106 -19.34 -12.63 -6.61
C GLN A 106 -20.12 -13.82 -7.16
N ILE A 107 -19.51 -14.99 -7.02
CA ILE A 107 -20.19 -16.26 -7.22
C ILE A 107 -20.83 -16.61 -5.88
N ILE A 108 -22.16 -16.63 -5.85
CA ILE A 108 -22.94 -16.92 -4.64
C ILE A 108 -23.66 -18.24 -4.85
N CYS A 109 -23.57 -19.12 -3.86
CA CYS A 109 -24.40 -20.32 -3.79
C CYS A 109 -25.67 -20.00 -3.00
N ASP A 110 -26.82 -20.17 -3.63
CA ASP A 110 -28.10 -20.17 -2.92
C ASP A 110 -28.13 -21.36 -1.96
N LYS A 111 -28.27 -21.09 -0.65
CA LYS A 111 -28.19 -22.13 0.39
C LYS A 111 -29.35 -23.13 0.31
N THR A 112 -30.47 -22.75 -0.29
CA THR A 112 -31.68 -23.55 -0.38
C THR A 112 -31.67 -24.36 -1.67
N THR A 113 -31.45 -23.70 -2.81
CA THR A 113 -31.50 -24.35 -4.13
C THR A 113 -30.17 -24.97 -4.53
N ARG A 114 -29.09 -24.69 -3.80
CA ARG A 114 -27.69 -25.04 -4.11
C ARG A 114 -27.23 -24.59 -5.49
N GLN A 115 -27.91 -23.60 -6.08
CA GLN A 115 -27.55 -23.05 -7.38
C GLN A 115 -26.47 -21.99 -7.23
N LEU A 116 -25.48 -22.06 -8.12
CA LEU A 116 -24.45 -21.05 -8.25
C LEU A 116 -24.95 -19.95 -9.18
N THR A 117 -24.97 -18.71 -8.69
CA THR A 117 -25.31 -17.54 -9.50
C THR A 117 -24.18 -16.53 -9.43
N SER A 118 -23.87 -15.91 -10.57
CA SER A 118 -23.01 -14.74 -10.61
C SER A 118 -23.86 -13.52 -10.31
N ARG A 119 -23.56 -12.83 -9.20
CA ARG A 119 -24.22 -11.60 -8.82
C ARG A 119 -23.23 -10.45 -8.95
N THR A 120 -23.67 -9.40 -9.63
CA THR A 120 -22.96 -8.13 -9.62
C THR A 120 -23.23 -7.42 -8.30
N ASP A 121 -22.19 -7.18 -7.52
CA ASP A 121 -22.32 -6.42 -6.28
C ASP A 121 -22.45 -4.92 -6.58
N LYS A 122 -22.89 -4.18 -5.54
CA LYS A 122 -22.79 -2.71 -5.57
C LYS A 122 -21.33 -2.31 -5.84
N PRO A 123 -21.10 -1.24 -6.62
CA PRO A 123 -19.75 -0.78 -6.89
C PRO A 123 -19.01 -0.48 -5.59
N LYS A 124 -17.82 -1.05 -5.44
CA LYS A 124 -16.91 -0.74 -4.34
C LYS A 124 -16.09 0.48 -4.74
N THR A 125 -15.91 1.40 -3.80
CA THR A 125 -15.23 2.67 -4.07
C THR A 125 -13.95 2.74 -3.25
N LEU A 126 -12.81 2.84 -3.91
CA LEU A 126 -11.52 3.13 -3.31
C LEU A 126 -11.40 4.64 -3.12
N ARG A 127 -10.94 5.05 -1.94
CA ARG A 127 -10.66 6.45 -1.59
C ARG A 127 -9.31 6.53 -0.90
N PHE A 128 -8.71 7.71 -0.96
CA PHE A 128 -7.55 8.02 -0.17
C PHE A 128 -7.96 8.16 1.31
N ASN A 129 -7.49 7.23 2.14
CA ASN A 129 -7.81 7.14 3.57
C ASN A 129 -6.53 7.31 4.39
N PHE A 130 -6.14 8.56 4.58
CA PHE A 130 -4.98 8.94 5.38
C PHE A 130 -5.40 9.98 6.43
N ASP A 131 -5.99 9.48 7.51
CA ASP A 131 -6.62 10.30 8.56
C ASP A 131 -5.73 10.50 9.80
N LYS A 132 -4.61 9.79 9.91
CA LYS A 132 -3.78 9.73 11.13
C LYS A 132 -2.67 10.79 11.23
N ARG A 133 -2.27 11.39 10.12
CA ARG A 133 -1.20 12.40 10.05
C ARG A 133 -1.62 13.50 9.07
N VAL A 134 -1.03 14.66 9.22
CA VAL A 134 -1.20 15.79 8.30
C VAL A 134 -0.11 15.70 7.24
N ILE A 135 -0.50 15.72 5.97
CA ILE A 135 0.43 15.80 4.84
C ILE A 135 0.86 17.26 4.69
N ILE A 136 2.17 17.48 4.62
CA ILE A 136 2.80 18.78 4.36
C ILE A 136 3.44 18.75 2.96
N ASP A 137 4.18 19.80 2.61
CA ASP A 137 4.85 19.88 1.31
C ASP A 137 5.74 18.65 1.02
N ASN A 138 5.82 18.27 -0.27
CA ASN A 138 6.59 17.12 -0.76
C ASN A 138 6.18 15.76 -0.18
N TYR A 139 4.91 15.58 0.17
CA TYR A 139 4.35 14.33 0.74
C TYR A 139 4.96 13.92 2.07
N ASP A 140 5.69 14.81 2.76
CA ASP A 140 6.11 14.57 4.12
C ASP A 140 4.89 14.66 5.05
N THR A 141 4.96 14.04 6.23
CA THR A 141 3.80 13.92 7.12
C THR A 141 4.17 14.21 8.57
N VAL A 142 3.33 14.96 9.27
CA VAL A 142 3.51 15.30 10.67
C VAL A 142 2.34 14.79 11.51
N PRO A 143 2.56 14.40 12.78
CA PRO A 143 1.46 14.05 13.66
C PRO A 143 0.59 15.28 13.94
N TYR A 144 -0.70 15.04 14.24
CA TYR A 144 -1.57 16.13 14.70
C TYR A 144 -1.01 16.78 15.97
N GLY A 145 -1.06 18.11 16.03
CA GLY A 145 -0.53 18.88 17.14
C GLY A 145 1.00 19.10 17.09
N TYR A 146 1.67 18.68 16.01
CA TYR A 146 3.07 19.06 15.78
C TYR A 146 3.20 20.58 15.76
N ARG A 147 4.00 21.14 16.68
CA ARG A 147 4.38 22.55 16.71
C ARG A 147 5.84 22.63 16.28
N SER A 148 6.12 23.35 15.20
CA SER A 148 7.51 23.73 14.91
C SER A 148 7.96 24.67 16.03
N LEU A 149 9.03 24.29 16.72
CA LEU A 149 9.79 25.23 17.56
C LEU A 149 10.50 26.26 16.69
#